data_AF-A0A2W4SFH6-F1
#
_entry.id   AF-A0A2W4SFH6-F1
#
_cell.length_a   1.000
_cell.length_b   1.000
_cell.length_c   1.000
_cell.angle_alpha   90.00
_cell.angle_beta   90.00
_cell.angle_gamma   90.00
#
_symmetry.space_group_name_H-M   'P 1'
#
loop_
_entity.id
_entity.type
_entity.pdbx_description
1 polymer ?
#
loop_
_entity_poly.entity_id
_entity_poly.type
_entity_poly.pdbx_seq_one_letter_code
_entity_poly.pdbx_strand_id
1 'polypeptide(L)'
;MFVHAWERERERTLNALAGLNEEWSARAERRWELLPEHPPVDVPEDHPYAADLDLFGRASLYALRGPPATPPGRWTLERWLLEPSQPDAIVARQGAVRELAAHVELRAAARADHSARRSTARRAMCA
;
A
#
# COMPACT_ATOMS: atom_id res chain seq x y z
N MET A 1 -16.64 9.84 -31.30
CA MET A 1 -15.30 9.60 -30.74
C MET A 1 -15.20 9.77 -29.21
N PHE A 2 -16.26 10.20 -28.51
CA PHE A 2 -16.28 10.35 -27.04
C PHE A 2 -16.71 9.09 -26.27
N VAL A 3 -17.63 8.29 -26.83
CA VAL A 3 -18.11 7.03 -26.22
C VAL A 3 -16.95 6.06 -25.94
N HIS A 4 -16.08 5.84 -26.94
CA HIS A 4 -14.91 4.98 -26.78
C HIS A 4 -13.85 5.51 -25.80
N ALA A 5 -13.77 6.83 -25.59
CA ALA A 5 -12.83 7.38 -24.62
C ALA A 5 -13.31 7.12 -23.19
N TRP A 6 -14.62 7.28 -22.94
CA TRP A 6 -15.23 7.00 -21.63
C TRP A 6 -15.24 5.50 -21.30
N GLU A 7 -15.59 4.63 -22.26
CA GLU A 7 -15.56 3.17 -22.06
C GLU A 7 -14.17 2.67 -21.67
N ARG A 8 -13.12 3.14 -22.38
CA ARG A 8 -11.74 2.78 -22.05
C ARG A 8 -11.32 3.26 -20.67
N GLU A 9 -11.74 4.46 -20.27
CA GLU A 9 -11.41 4.96 -18.94
C GLU A 9 -12.11 4.15 -17.85
N ARG A 10 -13.39 3.84 -18.04
CA ARG A 10 -14.16 2.99 -17.14
C ARG A 10 -13.54 1.59 -17.01
N GLU A 11 -13.13 0.99 -18.12
CA GLU A 11 -12.44 -0.31 -18.12
C GLU A 11 -11.12 -0.25 -17.31
N ARG A 12 -10.30 0.80 -17.51
CA ARG A 12 -9.06 0.98 -16.73
C ARG A 12 -9.32 1.08 -15.23
N THR A 13 -10.33 1.87 -14.84
CA THR A 13 -10.70 2.01 -13.42
C THR A 13 -11.12 0.68 -12.83
N LEU A 14 -11.99 -0.07 -13.52
CA LEU A 14 -12.47 -1.37 -13.04
C LEU A 14 -11.33 -2.39 -12.94
N ASN A 15 -10.45 -2.45 -13.93
CA ASN A 15 -9.27 -3.33 -13.89
C ASN A 15 -8.31 -2.95 -12.75
N ALA A 16 -8.11 -1.66 -12.48
CA ALA A 16 -7.30 -1.21 -11.35
C ALA A 16 -7.91 -1.61 -10.01
N LEU A 17 -9.23 -1.48 -9.85
CA LEU A 17 -9.95 -1.91 -8.64
C LEU A 17 -9.91 -3.44 -8.45
N ALA A 18 -10.09 -4.20 -9.53
CA ALA A 18 -9.99 -5.66 -9.51
C ALA A 18 -8.59 -6.12 -9.07
N GLY A 19 -7.54 -5.58 -9.70
CA GLY A 19 -6.16 -5.92 -9.32
C GLY A 19 -5.82 -5.53 -7.88
N LEU A 20 -6.36 -4.42 -7.37
CA LEU A 20 -6.23 -4.09 -5.95
C LEU A 20 -6.88 -5.13 -5.04
N ASN A 21 -8.09 -5.57 -5.36
CA ASN A 21 -8.79 -6.58 -4.57
C ASN A 21 -8.07 -7.93 -4.59
N GLU A 22 -7.54 -8.35 -5.75
CA GLU A 22 -6.72 -9.55 -5.87
C GLU A 22 -5.47 -9.49 -4.99
N GLU A 23 -4.76 -8.36 -5.01
CA GLU A 23 -3.58 -8.12 -4.15
C GLU A 23 -3.95 -8.17 -2.65
N TRP A 24 -5.11 -7.65 -2.26
CA TRP A 24 -5.60 -7.73 -0.88
C TRP A 24 -6.06 -9.13 -0.48
N SER A 25 -6.69 -9.90 -1.39
CA SER A 25 -7.03 -11.30 -1.14
C SER A 25 -5.78 -12.14 -0.96
N ALA A 26 -4.76 -11.95 -1.81
CA ALA A 26 -3.47 -12.63 -1.68
C ALA A 26 -2.80 -12.35 -0.32
N ARG A 27 -2.90 -11.11 0.21
CA ARG A 27 -2.43 -10.80 1.57
C ARG A 27 -3.22 -11.53 2.65
N ALA A 28 -4.54 -11.51 2.57
CA ALA A 28 -5.40 -12.19 3.54
C ALA A 28 -5.11 -13.70 3.61
N GLU A 29 -4.82 -14.31 2.46
CA GLU A 29 -4.47 -15.72 2.30
C GLU A 29 -2.97 -16.03 2.47
N ARG A 30 -2.14 -14.99 2.69
CA ARG A 30 -0.67 -15.11 2.81
C ARG A 30 0.01 -15.76 1.60
N ARG A 31 -0.54 -15.54 0.40
CA ARG A 31 0.06 -15.92 -0.89
C ARG A 31 1.16 -14.94 -1.29
N TRP A 32 2.28 -14.97 -0.57
CA TRP A 32 3.40 -14.04 -0.72
C TRP A 32 4.01 -14.01 -2.13
N GLU A 33 3.94 -15.13 -2.84
CA GLU A 33 4.37 -15.31 -4.23
C GLU A 33 3.58 -14.45 -5.22
N LEU A 34 2.35 -14.06 -4.87
CA LEU A 34 1.48 -13.23 -5.71
C LEU A 34 1.58 -11.74 -5.37
N LEU A 35 2.33 -11.36 -4.33
CA LEU A 35 2.44 -9.97 -3.91
C LEU A 35 3.59 -9.25 -4.61
N PRO A 36 3.44 -7.95 -4.92
CA PRO A 36 4.54 -7.16 -5.45
C PRO A 36 5.66 -7.04 -4.41
N GLU A 37 6.90 -7.12 -4.88
CA GLU A 37 8.06 -6.82 -4.07
C GLU A 37 8.09 -5.33 -3.73
N HIS A 38 8.57 -5.02 -2.52
CA HIS A 38 8.81 -3.67 -2.07
C HIS A 38 10.31 -3.42 -1.91
N PRO A 39 10.76 -2.16 -2.04
CA PRO A 39 12.15 -1.83 -1.77
C PRO A 39 12.57 -2.32 -0.38
N PRO A 40 13.80 -2.81 -0.22
CA PRO A 40 14.30 -3.17 1.09
C PRO A 40 14.31 -1.92 1.99
N VAL A 41 14.00 -2.13 3.27
CA VAL A 41 14.07 -1.11 4.31
C VAL A 41 15.34 -1.37 5.10
N ASP A 42 16.12 -0.33 5.31
CA ASP A 42 17.33 -0.41 6.12
C ASP A 42 16.94 -0.42 7.61
N VAL A 43 17.36 -1.46 8.31
CA VAL A 43 17.01 -1.69 9.72
C VAL A 43 18.31 -1.96 10.48
N PRO A 44 18.56 -1.24 11.59
CA PRO A 44 19.72 -1.52 12.43
C PRO A 44 19.75 -2.98 12.88
N GLU A 45 20.91 -3.61 12.80
CA GLU A 45 21.08 -5.03 13.16
C GLU A 45 20.72 -5.31 14.63
N ASP A 46 20.93 -4.32 15.50
CA ASP A 46 20.63 -4.36 16.94
C ASP A 46 19.23 -3.84 17.28
N HIS A 47 18.33 -3.69 16.30
CA HIS A 47 17.00 -3.18 16.54
C HIS A 47 16.22 -4.10 17.51
N PRO A 48 15.64 -3.55 18.59
CA PRO A 48 15.20 -4.33 19.75
C PRO A 48 14.08 -5.35 19.49
N TYR A 49 13.39 -5.27 18.35
CA TYR A 49 12.25 -6.14 18.03
C TYR A 49 11.98 -6.32 16.53
N ALA A 50 12.80 -5.76 15.63
CA ALA A 50 12.42 -5.75 14.21
C ALA A 50 12.53 -7.12 13.56
N ALA A 51 13.57 -7.88 13.93
CA ALA A 51 13.77 -9.25 13.50
C ALA A 51 12.73 -10.18 14.13
N ASP A 52 12.53 -10.11 15.45
CA ASP A 52 11.60 -10.97 16.18
C ASP A 52 10.15 -10.86 15.71
N LEU A 53 9.72 -9.66 15.28
CA LEU A 53 8.37 -9.41 14.77
C LEU A 53 8.25 -9.53 13.25
N ASP A 54 9.32 -9.92 12.55
CA ASP A 54 9.38 -9.96 11.09
C ASP A 54 8.81 -8.67 10.46
N LEU A 55 9.30 -7.50 10.90
CA LEU A 55 8.73 -6.22 10.47
C LEU A 55 8.88 -5.98 8.96
N PHE A 56 10.01 -6.41 8.38
CA PHE A 56 10.36 -6.19 6.98
C PHE A 56 10.82 -7.48 6.29
N GLY A 57 10.78 -7.52 4.96
CA GLY A 57 11.06 -8.71 4.15
C GLY A 57 9.82 -9.27 3.44
N ARG A 58 9.96 -10.39 2.74
CA ARG A 58 8.91 -10.95 1.85
C ARG A 58 7.64 -11.36 2.59
N ALA A 59 7.77 -12.05 3.72
CA ALA A 59 6.66 -12.55 4.53
C ALA A 59 6.55 -11.77 5.86
N SER A 60 6.53 -10.44 5.77
CA SER A 60 6.63 -9.53 6.90
C SER A 60 5.31 -8.86 7.28
N LEU A 61 5.26 -8.23 8.46
CA LEU A 61 4.14 -7.37 8.85
C LEU A 61 3.96 -6.18 7.89
N TYR A 62 5.06 -5.60 7.39
CA TYR A 62 5.01 -4.55 6.38
C TYR A 62 4.39 -5.05 5.06
N ALA A 63 4.77 -6.24 4.60
CA ALA A 63 4.18 -6.88 3.41
C ALA A 63 2.69 -7.21 3.61
N LEU A 64 2.33 -7.73 4.79
CA LEU A 64 0.96 -8.09 5.17
C LEU A 64 0.04 -6.87 5.24
N ARG A 65 0.54 -5.73 5.73
CA ARG A 65 -0.23 -4.49 5.77
C ARG A 65 -0.33 -3.83 4.39
N GLY A 66 0.64 -4.09 3.52
CA GLY A 66 0.77 -3.51 2.20
C GLY A 66 1.41 -2.12 2.26
N PRO A 67 2.56 -1.90 1.59
CA PRO A 67 3.28 -0.64 1.66
C PRO A 67 2.45 0.53 1.11
N PRO A 68 2.60 1.73 1.68
CA PRO A 68 2.00 2.94 1.15
C PRO A 68 2.42 3.19 -0.31
N ALA A 69 1.47 3.70 -1.08
CA ALA A 69 1.64 3.90 -2.52
C ALA A 69 2.74 4.94 -2.82
N THR A 70 2.81 5.99 -1.99
CA THR A 70 3.71 7.14 -2.17
C THR A 70 4.99 7.01 -1.35
N PRO A 71 6.15 7.51 -1.82
CA PRO A 71 7.39 7.51 -1.04
C PRO A 71 7.26 8.17 0.35
N PRO A 72 6.67 9.37 0.52
CA PRO A 72 6.51 9.98 1.84
C PRO A 72 5.69 9.11 2.81
N GLY A 73 4.63 8.49 2.30
CA GLY A 73 3.83 7.54 3.06
C GLY A 73 4.64 6.33 3.52
N ARG A 74 5.50 5.78 2.66
CA ARG A 74 6.37 4.63 2.99
C ARG A 74 7.32 4.98 4.12
N TRP A 75 8.08 6.06 3.98
CA TRP A 75 9.00 6.53 5.01
C TRP A 75 8.30 6.81 6.34
N THR A 76 7.08 7.36 6.29
CA THR A 76 6.29 7.60 7.49
C THR A 76 5.92 6.29 8.19
N LEU A 77 5.46 5.28 7.44
CA LEU A 77 5.09 3.98 8.02
C LEU A 77 6.32 3.23 8.54
N GLU A 78 7.41 3.21 7.77
CA GLU A 78 8.68 2.57 8.15
C GLU A 78 9.18 3.14 9.48
N ARG A 79 9.23 4.47 9.60
CA ARG A 79 9.59 5.13 10.86
C ARG A 79 8.64 4.74 12.00
N TRP A 80 7.32 4.74 11.76
CA TRP A 80 6.35 4.37 12.81
C TRP A 80 6.42 2.91 13.25
N LEU A 81 6.97 2.02 12.42
CA LEU A 81 7.18 0.62 12.79
C LEU A 81 8.49 0.41 13.56
N LEU A 82 9.50 1.24 13.34
CA LEU A 82 10.79 1.18 14.03
C LEU A 82 10.79 1.99 15.35
N GLU A 83 10.01 3.07 15.41
CA GLU A 83 9.97 3.97 16.56
C GLU A 83 8.64 3.85 17.32
N PRO A 84 8.67 3.51 18.62
CA PRO A 84 7.46 3.50 19.43
C PRO A 84 6.86 4.91 19.52
N SER A 85 5.52 4.98 19.61
CA SER A 85 4.80 6.23 19.71
C SER A 85 4.19 6.42 21.10
N GLN A 86 3.95 7.66 21.48
CA GLN A 86 3.29 7.97 22.75
C GLN A 86 1.83 7.50 22.74
N PRO A 87 1.26 7.11 23.89
CA PRO A 87 -0.10 6.53 23.95
C PRO A 87 -1.19 7.42 23.34
N ASP A 88 -1.11 8.73 23.54
CA ASP A 88 -2.04 9.71 22.96
C ASP A 88 -1.99 9.73 21.43
N ALA A 89 -0.79 9.70 20.85
CA ALA A 89 -0.59 9.61 19.41
C ALA A 89 -1.13 8.29 18.83
N ILE A 90 -0.98 7.18 19.55
CA ILE A 90 -1.55 5.88 19.17
C ILE A 90 -3.08 5.98 19.10
N VAL A 91 -3.72 6.49 20.15
CA VAL A 91 -5.19 6.63 20.23
C VAL A 91 -5.70 7.53 19.11
N ALA A 92 -5.04 8.67 18.86
CA ALA A 92 -5.41 9.59 17.79
C ALA A 92 -5.33 8.92 16.41
N ARG A 93 -4.24 8.20 16.12
CA ARG A 93 -4.06 7.46 14.85
C ARG A 93 -5.10 6.36 14.69
N GLN A 94 -5.40 5.60 15.74
CA GLN A 94 -6.46 4.58 15.71
C GLN A 94 -7.84 5.19 15.45
N GLY A 95 -8.12 6.39 15.99
CA GLY A 95 -9.31 7.18 15.65
C GLY A 95 -9.39 7.50 14.16
N ALA A 96 -8.34 8.10 13.61
CA ALA A 96 -8.26 8.45 12.19
C ALA A 96 -8.37 7.21 11.28
N VAL A 97 -7.77 6.08 11.66
CA VAL A 97 -7.90 4.81 10.92
C VAL A 97 -9.35 4.32 10.92
N ARG A 98 -10.07 4.39 12.05
CA ARG A 98 -11.48 3.98 12.14
C ARG A 98 -12.39 4.86 11.30
N GLU A 99 -12.16 6.17 11.30
CA GLU A 99 -12.87 7.12 10.44
C GLU A 99 -12.67 6.76 8.96
N LEU A 100 -11.41 6.64 8.52
CA LEU A 100 -11.08 6.29 7.14
C LEU A 100 -11.55 4.89 6.73
N ALA A 101 -11.61 3.94 7.65
CA ALA A 101 -12.04 2.56 7.36
C ALA A 101 -13.46 2.52 6.77
N ALA A 102 -14.35 3.38 7.25
CA ALA A 102 -15.74 3.48 6.78
C ALA A 102 -15.86 4.01 5.33
N HIS A 103 -14.86 4.74 4.84
CA HIS A 103 -14.87 5.36 3.51
C HIS A 103 -14.20 4.46 2.46
N VAL A 104 -14.83 3.32 2.15
CA VAL A 104 -14.28 2.31 1.21
C VAL A 104 -13.98 2.90 -0.17
N GLU A 105 -14.95 3.60 -0.77
CA GLU A 105 -14.81 4.17 -2.12
C GLU A 105 -13.67 5.20 -2.19
N LEU A 106 -13.56 6.07 -1.19
CA LEU A 106 -12.48 7.05 -1.09
C LEU A 106 -11.10 6.36 -1.06
N ARG A 107 -10.96 5.32 -0.22
CA ARG A 107 -9.70 4.58 -0.09
C ARG A 107 -9.34 3.83 -1.37
N ALA A 108 -10.33 3.20 -2.01
CA ALA A 108 -10.14 2.46 -3.24
C ALA A 108 -9.75 3.38 -4.40
N ALA A 109 -10.46 4.50 -4.58
CA ALA A 109 -10.17 5.50 -5.60
C ALA A 109 -8.76 6.09 -5.42
N ALA A 110 -8.40 6.52 -4.21
CA ALA A 110 -7.08 7.09 -3.93
C ALA A 110 -5.92 6.12 -4.28
N ARG A 111 -6.12 4.82 -4.04
CA ARG A 111 -5.11 3.80 -4.36
C ARG A 111 -5.09 3.45 -5.85
N ALA A 112 -6.26 3.36 -6.50
CA ALA A 112 -6.38 3.10 -7.93
C ALA A 112 -5.77 4.21 -8.78
N ASP A 113 -6.04 5.47 -8.43
CA ASP A 113 -5.47 6.66 -9.08
C ASP A 113 -3.94 6.64 -9.08
N HIS A 114 -3.34 6.27 -7.94
CA HIS A 114 -1.90 6.16 -7.84
C HIS A 114 -1.32 5.03 -8.71
N SER A 115 -1.98 3.88 -8.75
CA SER A 115 -1.61 2.77 -9.64
C SER A 115 -1.69 3.18 -11.12
N ALA A 116 -2.74 3.91 -11.51
CA ALA A 116 -2.90 4.44 -12.86
C ALA A 116 -1.76 5.40 -13.23
N ARG A 117 -1.44 6.38 -12.35
CA ARG A 117 -0.33 7.33 -12.55
C ARG A 117 1.03 6.63 -12.71
N ARG A 118 1.31 5.59 -11.90
CA ARG A 118 2.54 4.80 -12.04
C ARG A 118 2.61 4.06 -13.38
N SER A 119 1.51 3.48 -13.85
CA SER A 119 1.47 2.77 -15.12
C SER A 119 1.75 3.70 -16.33
N THR A 120 1.29 4.95 -16.26
CA THR A 120 1.53 5.97 -17.28
C THR A 120 2.97 6.47 -17.23
N ALA A 121 3.49 6.77 -16.04
CA ALA A 121 4.89 7.19 -15.87
C ALA A 121 5.88 6.12 -16.35
N ARG A 122 5.60 4.83 -16.06
CA ARG A 122 6.46 3.71 -16.48
C ARG A 122 6.45 3.51 -18.00
N ARG A 123 5.32 3.76 -18.67
CA ARG A 123 5.23 3.73 -20.14
C ARG A 123 5.98 4.88 -20.81
N ALA A 124 5.90 6.08 -20.24
CA ALA A 124 6.60 7.27 -20.76
C ALA A 124 8.13 7.18 -20.62
N MET A 125 8.63 6.38 -19.68
CA MET A 125 10.07 6.19 -19.44
C MET A 125 10.71 5.10 -20.33
N CYS A 126 9.89 4.28 -21.00
CA CYS A 126 10.35 3.22 -21.92
C CYS A 126 10.15 3.59 -23.39
N ALA A 127 9.74 4.82 -23.70
CA ALA A 127 9.59 5.39 -25.04
C ALA A 127 10.64 6.48 -25.26
#